data_AF-A0A016UTN3-F1
#
_entry.id   AF-A0A016UTN3-F1
#
_cell.length_a   1.000
_cell.length_b   1.000
_cell.length_c   1.000
_cell.angle_alpha   90.00
_cell.angle_beta   90.00
_cell.angle_gamma   90.00
#
_symmetry.space_group_name_H-M   'P 1'
#
loop_
_entity.id
_entity.type
_entity.pdbx_description
1 polymer ?
#
loop_
_entity_poly.entity_id
_entity_poly.type
_entity_poly.pdbx_seq_one_letter_code
_entity_poly.pdbx_strand_id
1 'polypeptide(L)'
;MLNSLPLAKNSTTSELNGTFTAKGNSEMLKISINPPIIAAWTSFFRHALSRPLQPLRSCSFKCLLVNRSELHMYDREASAFIIHGRNLNTSDLPEAHSDQLKILLLMESPNYAGTALAQLPKNYFNASISYRKDSRYFHPYGYFEPITSHSPLGEIISAEQVQEAVRMRSRGCLIFISHCETPSDRGAIIQ
;
A
#
# COMPACT_ATOMS: atom_id res chain seq x y z
N MET A 1 -47.65 -23.30 -64.52
CA MET A 1 -48.49 -24.25 -63.76
C MET A 1 -48.08 -24.18 -62.30
N LEU A 2 -49.07 -24.28 -61.42
CA LEU A 2 -49.14 -23.86 -60.02
C LEU A 2 -48.38 -24.72 -58.99
N ASN A 3 -48.06 -24.06 -57.85
CA ASN A 3 -47.90 -24.55 -56.46
C ASN A 3 -46.60 -25.34 -56.14
N SER A 4 -45.95 -25.23 -54.97
CA SER A 4 -46.31 -24.73 -53.63
C SER A 4 -45.05 -24.68 -52.73
N LEU A 5 -45.03 -23.76 -51.76
CA LEU A 5 -44.17 -23.70 -50.55
C LEU A 5 -44.54 -24.82 -49.53
N PRO A 6 -43.73 -25.20 -48.50
CA PRO A 6 -43.13 -24.26 -47.53
C PRO A 6 -41.74 -24.57 -46.92
N LEU A 7 -41.24 -23.53 -46.22
CA LEU A 7 -40.08 -23.46 -45.33
C LEU A 7 -40.16 -24.41 -44.12
N ALA A 8 -38.98 -24.92 -43.71
CA ALA A 8 -38.37 -24.77 -42.38
C ALA A 8 -37.58 -26.03 -41.97
N LYS A 9 -36.28 -25.87 -41.64
CA LYS A 9 -35.51 -26.63 -40.64
C LYS A 9 -34.05 -26.17 -40.62
N ASN A 10 -33.56 -25.83 -39.43
CA ASN A 10 -32.18 -25.92 -38.89
C ASN A 10 -32.14 -24.97 -37.67
N SER A 11 -31.58 -25.29 -36.50
CA SER A 11 -30.77 -26.42 -36.07
C SER A 11 -30.90 -26.57 -34.54
N THR A 12 -30.88 -27.81 -34.10
CA THR A 12 -30.78 -28.28 -32.71
C THR A 12 -29.32 -28.18 -32.22
N THR A 13 -29.17 -27.77 -30.95
CA THR A 13 -28.22 -28.28 -29.92
C THR A 13 -26.77 -28.61 -30.27
N SER A 14 -25.81 -28.06 -29.51
CA SER A 14 -24.99 -28.90 -28.61
C SER A 14 -24.19 -28.07 -27.61
N GLU A 15 -24.37 -28.44 -26.35
CA GLU A 15 -23.44 -28.22 -25.25
C GLU A 15 -22.07 -28.83 -25.58
N LEU A 16 -21.00 -28.15 -25.19
CA LEU A 16 -19.68 -28.78 -25.07
C LEU A 16 -19.14 -28.55 -23.66
N ASN A 17 -19.36 -29.59 -22.84
CA ASN A 17 -18.53 -29.93 -21.69
C ASN A 17 -17.09 -30.19 -22.18
N GLY A 18 -16.12 -29.53 -21.54
CA GLY A 18 -14.70 -29.77 -21.79
C GLY A 18 -13.93 -29.81 -20.48
N THR A 19 -13.80 -31.01 -19.91
CA THR A 19 -12.75 -31.35 -18.93
C THR A 19 -11.39 -31.28 -19.62
N PHE A 20 -10.54 -30.35 -19.18
CA PHE A 20 -9.13 -30.29 -19.60
C PHE A 20 -8.24 -30.65 -18.41
N THR A 21 -7.70 -31.87 -18.41
CA THR A 21 -6.61 -32.28 -17.52
C THR A 21 -5.29 -31.82 -18.10
N ALA A 22 -4.64 -30.83 -17.46
CA ALA A 22 -3.23 -30.53 -17.67
C ALA A 22 -2.47 -30.78 -16.36
N LYS A 23 -1.69 -31.87 -16.32
CA LYS A 23 -0.64 -32.09 -15.31
C LYS A 23 0.56 -31.20 -15.68
N GLY A 24 0.89 -30.25 -14.83
CA GLY A 24 2.11 -29.46 -14.92
C GLY A 24 2.20 -28.56 -13.69
N ASN A 25 3.19 -28.81 -12.83
CA ASN A 25 3.47 -27.98 -11.66
C ASN A 25 3.93 -26.59 -12.12
N SER A 26 3.00 -25.64 -12.12
CA SER A 26 3.25 -24.21 -12.09
C SER A 26 2.18 -23.62 -11.19
N GLU A 27 2.59 -22.79 -10.22
CA GLU A 27 1.65 -22.10 -9.35
C GLU A 27 0.65 -21.34 -10.19
N MET A 28 -0.58 -21.85 -10.20
CA MET A 28 -1.71 -21.28 -10.92
C MET A 28 -1.92 -19.85 -10.43
N LEU A 29 -1.59 -18.88 -11.29
CA LEU A 29 -1.91 -17.46 -11.16
C LEU A 29 -3.36 -17.33 -10.69
N LYS A 30 -3.57 -17.02 -9.41
CA LYS A 30 -4.90 -16.74 -8.85
C LYS A 30 -5.37 -15.36 -9.33
N ILE A 31 -5.81 -15.29 -10.58
CA ILE A 31 -6.51 -14.13 -11.11
C ILE A 31 -7.94 -14.22 -10.58
N SER A 32 -8.26 -13.44 -9.55
CA SER A 32 -9.65 -13.27 -9.14
C SER A 32 -10.39 -12.51 -10.23
N ILE A 33 -11.48 -13.09 -10.73
CA ILE A 33 -12.38 -12.48 -11.73
C ILE A 33 -12.94 -11.14 -11.20
N ASN A 34 -12.94 -10.97 -9.88
CA ASN A 34 -13.27 -9.73 -9.20
C ASN A 34 -12.20 -9.39 -8.15
N PRO A 35 -11.28 -8.45 -8.41
CA PRO A 35 -10.26 -8.08 -7.43
C PRO A 35 -10.90 -7.54 -6.14
N PRO A 36 -10.30 -7.80 -4.96
CA PRO A 36 -10.75 -7.24 -3.68
C PRO A 36 -10.59 -5.72 -3.69
N ILE A 37 -11.54 -5.04 -3.04
CA ILE A 37 -11.52 -3.59 -2.85
C ILE A 37 -10.82 -3.28 -1.53
N ILE A 38 -9.83 -2.38 -1.59
CA ILE A 38 -9.14 -1.84 -0.43
C ILE A 38 -9.51 -0.36 -0.36
N ALA A 39 -10.17 0.04 0.72
CA ALA A 39 -10.60 1.42 0.91
C ALA A 39 -9.52 2.20 1.68
N ALA A 40 -9.01 3.26 1.08
CA ALA A 40 -8.25 4.29 1.76
C ALA A 40 -9.23 5.19 2.54
N TRP A 41 -9.41 4.89 3.83
CA TRP A 41 -10.53 5.43 4.61
C TRP A 41 -10.35 6.89 5.01
N THR A 42 -9.16 7.24 5.48
CA THR A 42 -8.82 8.60 5.92
C THR A 42 -7.97 9.32 4.86
N SER A 43 -7.75 10.63 5.05
CA SER A 43 -6.70 11.33 4.33
C SER A 43 -5.30 10.92 4.82
N PHE A 44 -4.29 11.19 4.00
CA PHE A 44 -2.89 11.26 4.40
C PHE A 44 -2.50 12.73 4.50
N PHE A 45 -2.56 13.27 5.71
CA PHE A 45 -2.53 14.71 5.98
C PHE A 45 -3.59 15.47 5.18
N ARG A 46 -3.17 16.24 4.18
CA ARG A 46 -4.02 17.07 3.31
C ARG A 46 -4.33 16.41 1.96
N HIS A 47 -3.89 15.17 1.75
CA HIS A 47 -4.00 14.47 0.47
C HIS A 47 -4.78 13.17 0.60
N ALA A 48 -5.25 12.64 -0.52
CA ALA A 48 -5.83 11.32 -0.59
C ALA A 48 -4.79 10.26 -0.17
N LEU A 49 -5.17 9.35 0.74
CA LEU A 49 -4.30 8.30 1.23
C LEU A 49 -3.99 7.24 0.16
N SER A 50 -4.82 7.12 -0.88
CA SER A 50 -4.51 6.31 -2.06
C SER A 50 -3.26 6.76 -2.82
N ARG A 51 -2.90 8.05 -2.75
CA ARG A 51 -1.75 8.62 -3.46
C ARG A 51 -0.40 8.06 -2.99
N PRO A 52 -0.08 8.02 -1.69
CA PRO A 52 1.17 7.38 -1.22
C PRO A 52 1.12 5.84 -1.27
N LEU A 53 -0.06 5.23 -1.33
CA LEU A 53 -0.25 3.77 -1.29
C LEU A 53 -0.27 3.09 -2.66
N GLN A 54 0.33 3.71 -3.70
CA GLN A 54 0.21 3.22 -5.08
C GLN A 54 0.47 1.71 -5.18
N PRO A 55 -0.39 0.97 -5.89
CA PRO A 55 -0.23 -0.48 -6.04
C PRO A 55 1.13 -0.84 -6.63
N LEU A 56 1.71 -1.94 -6.14
CA LEU A 56 2.95 -2.49 -6.69
C LEU A 56 2.76 -2.85 -8.17
N ARG A 57 3.60 -2.24 -9.04
CA ARG A 57 3.50 -2.41 -10.50
C ARG A 57 3.66 -3.87 -10.97
N SER A 58 4.39 -4.68 -10.21
CA SER A 58 4.71 -6.08 -10.54
C SER A 58 4.13 -7.08 -9.52
N CYS A 59 2.94 -6.82 -8.99
CA CYS A 59 2.28 -7.76 -8.08
C CYS A 59 1.44 -8.81 -8.84
N SER A 60 1.65 -10.09 -8.51
CA SER A 60 0.84 -11.20 -9.00
C SER A 60 -0.61 -11.12 -8.51
N PHE A 61 -0.84 -10.52 -7.34
CA PHE A 61 -2.17 -10.27 -6.81
C PHE A 61 -2.68 -8.90 -7.25
N LYS A 62 -3.90 -8.86 -7.78
CA LYS A 62 -4.58 -7.62 -8.18
C LYS A 62 -5.58 -7.20 -7.10
N CYS A 63 -5.66 -5.90 -6.83
CA CYS A 63 -6.62 -5.29 -5.93
C CYS A 63 -7.05 -3.93 -6.49
N LEU A 64 -8.19 -3.42 -6.05
CA LEU A 64 -8.66 -2.07 -6.34
C LEU A 64 -8.46 -1.22 -5.09
N LEU A 65 -7.48 -0.30 -5.14
CA LEU A 65 -7.31 0.70 -4.10
C LEU A 65 -8.15 1.93 -4.46
N VAL A 66 -9.12 2.25 -3.61
CA VAL A 66 -10.09 3.31 -3.87
C VAL A 66 -10.12 4.29 -2.70
N ASN A 67 -10.41 5.56 -2.97
CA ASN A 67 -10.69 6.49 -1.88
C ASN A 67 -12.04 6.17 -1.25
N ARG A 68 -12.21 6.45 0.05
CA ARG A 68 -13.51 6.32 0.71
C ARG A 68 -14.66 6.96 -0.05
N SER A 69 -14.43 8.16 -0.61
CA SER A 69 -15.43 8.89 -1.39
C SER A 69 -15.90 8.15 -2.63
N GLU A 70 -15.13 7.19 -3.15
CA GLU A 70 -15.44 6.42 -4.35
C GLU A 70 -16.08 5.06 -4.01
N LEU A 71 -16.11 4.66 -2.73
CA LEU A 71 -16.56 3.32 -2.33
C LEU A 71 -18.02 3.05 -2.75
N HIS A 72 -18.88 4.06 -2.67
CA HIS A 72 -20.29 3.97 -3.09
C HIS A 72 -20.49 3.73 -4.59
N MET A 73 -19.46 3.92 -5.41
CA MET A 73 -19.52 3.65 -6.86
C MET A 73 -19.40 2.15 -7.17
N TYR A 74 -19.06 1.33 -6.17
CA TYR A 74 -18.92 -0.11 -6.30
C TYR A 74 -20.09 -0.80 -5.60
N ASP A 75 -20.73 -1.75 -6.30
CA ASP A 75 -21.82 -2.57 -5.76
C ASP A 75 -21.30 -3.74 -4.89
N ARG A 76 -20.23 -3.49 -4.12
CA ARG A 76 -19.54 -4.49 -3.28
C ARG A 76 -18.84 -3.82 -2.11
N GLU A 77 -18.79 -4.50 -0.97
CA GLU A 77 -18.07 -4.01 0.20
C GLU A 77 -16.54 -4.07 0.04
N ALA A 78 -15.86 -3.21 0.80
CA ALA A 78 -14.40 -3.25 0.90
C ALA A 78 -13.95 -4.47 1.70
N SER A 79 -12.97 -5.21 1.19
CA SER A 79 -12.35 -6.33 1.91
C SER A 79 -11.38 -5.84 3.00
N ALA A 80 -10.87 -4.62 2.86
CA ALA A 80 -9.97 -4.02 3.83
C ALA A 80 -10.09 -2.48 3.86
N PHE A 81 -9.80 -1.90 5.03
CA PHE A 81 -9.67 -0.46 5.23
C PHE A 81 -8.25 -0.13 5.67
N ILE A 82 -7.61 0.80 4.96
CA ILE A 82 -6.36 1.39 5.40
C ILE A 82 -6.68 2.75 6.03
N ILE A 83 -6.29 2.89 7.29
CA ILE A 83 -6.60 4.05 8.12
C ILE A 83 -5.28 4.69 8.56
N HIS A 84 -5.07 5.95 8.19
CA HIS A 84 -3.91 6.72 8.61
C HIS A 84 -4.09 7.20 10.05
N GLY A 85 -3.22 6.73 10.95
CA GLY A 85 -3.36 6.96 12.39
C GLY A 85 -3.39 8.44 12.77
N ARG A 86 -2.60 9.29 12.11
CA ARG A 86 -2.54 10.73 12.39
C ARG A 86 -3.82 11.50 11.99
N ASN A 87 -4.57 11.00 11.00
CA ASN A 87 -5.82 11.62 10.55
C ASN A 87 -7.06 10.86 11.03
N LEU A 88 -6.89 9.93 11.97
CA LEU A 88 -7.96 9.16 12.55
C LEU A 88 -8.97 10.07 13.28
N ASN A 89 -10.25 9.83 13.04
CA ASN A 89 -11.37 10.38 13.80
C ASN A 89 -12.18 9.22 14.38
N THR A 90 -12.30 9.13 15.71
CA THR A 90 -13.00 8.02 16.38
C THR A 90 -14.50 8.03 16.15
N SER A 91 -15.08 9.18 15.79
CA SER A 91 -16.49 9.29 15.40
C SER A 91 -16.75 8.90 13.95
N ASP A 92 -15.71 8.59 13.18
CA ASP A 92 -15.77 8.37 11.73
C ASP A 92 -14.93 7.16 11.33
N LEU A 93 -15.25 6.03 11.94
CA LEU A 93 -14.61 4.75 11.72
C LEU A 93 -15.43 3.91 10.73
N PRO A 94 -14.81 3.07 9.89
CA PRO A 94 -15.56 2.10 9.11
C PRO A 94 -16.33 1.16 10.03
N GLU A 95 -17.50 0.74 9.56
CA GLU A 95 -18.36 -0.19 10.28
C GLU A 95 -17.61 -1.50 10.57
N ALA A 96 -17.90 -2.10 11.72
CA ALA A 96 -17.13 -3.20 12.24
C ALA A 96 -17.71 -4.56 11.80
N HIS A 97 -17.29 -5.04 10.63
CA HIS A 97 -17.58 -6.41 10.21
C HIS A 97 -16.40 -7.33 10.50
N SER A 98 -16.68 -8.59 10.86
CA SER A 98 -15.66 -9.56 11.29
C SER A 98 -14.77 -10.07 10.15
N ASP A 99 -15.24 -9.95 8.91
CA ASP A 99 -14.60 -10.40 7.68
C ASP A 99 -13.75 -9.31 7.01
N GLN A 100 -13.86 -8.06 7.46
CA GLN A 100 -13.13 -6.92 6.90
C GLN A 100 -11.83 -6.65 7.68
N LEU A 101 -10.73 -6.49 6.94
CA LEU A 101 -9.43 -6.22 7.55
C LEU A 101 -9.25 -4.72 7.84
N LYS A 102 -9.06 -4.35 9.10
CA LYS A 102 -8.75 -2.96 9.51
C LYS A 102 -7.26 -2.81 9.73
N ILE A 103 -6.62 -2.00 8.88
CA ILE A 103 -5.18 -1.83 8.84
C ILE A 103 -4.81 -0.42 9.32
N LEU A 104 -4.03 -0.34 10.39
CA LEU A 104 -3.43 0.90 10.84
C LEU A 104 -2.20 1.22 9.97
N LEU A 105 -2.24 2.31 9.22
CA LEU A 105 -1.03 2.92 8.65
C LEU A 105 -0.53 4.00 9.62
N LEU A 106 0.67 3.82 10.17
CA LEU A 106 1.30 4.81 11.04
C LEU A 106 2.80 4.86 10.78
N MET A 107 3.22 5.96 10.17
CA MET A 107 4.63 6.21 9.88
C MET A 107 5.21 7.25 10.86
N GLU A 108 4.38 8.06 11.49
CA GLU A 108 4.77 9.07 12.44
C GLU A 108 5.42 8.45 13.69
N SER A 109 6.30 9.20 14.35
CA SER A 109 6.80 8.79 15.66
C SER A 109 5.66 8.80 16.69
N PRO A 110 5.78 8.06 17.81
CA PRO A 110 4.71 7.97 18.81
C PRO A 110 4.20 9.33 19.30
N ASN A 111 5.11 10.30 19.46
CA ASN A 111 4.77 11.67 19.87
C ASN A 111 3.89 12.41 18.87
N TYR A 112 3.92 12.02 17.59
CA TYR A 112 3.12 12.61 16.52
C TYR A 112 2.06 11.66 15.98
N ALA A 113 1.78 10.53 16.63
CA ALA A 113 0.76 9.58 16.17
C ALA A 113 -0.68 10.11 16.31
N GLY A 114 -0.89 11.14 17.13
CA GLY A 114 -2.21 11.67 17.47
C GLY A 114 -2.85 10.94 18.66
N THR A 115 -3.82 11.59 19.30
CA THR A 115 -4.45 11.08 20.53
C THR A 115 -5.64 10.17 20.27
N ALA A 116 -6.24 10.22 19.07
CA ALA A 116 -7.40 9.41 18.70
C ALA A 116 -7.12 7.90 18.80
N LEU A 117 -5.89 7.47 18.48
CA LEU A 117 -5.48 6.06 18.59
C LEU A 117 -5.61 5.51 20.00
N ALA A 118 -5.35 6.32 21.03
CA ALA A 118 -5.43 5.91 22.43
C ALA A 118 -6.87 5.70 22.92
N GLN A 119 -7.85 6.21 22.19
CA GLN A 119 -9.27 6.10 22.53
C GLN A 119 -9.92 4.84 21.93
N LEU A 120 -9.25 4.17 20.98
CA LEU A 120 -9.75 2.96 20.37
C LEU A 120 -9.51 1.73 21.25
N PRO A 121 -10.37 0.70 21.16
CA PRO A 121 -10.06 -0.61 21.73
C PRO A 121 -8.72 -1.15 21.20
N LYS A 122 -7.93 -1.79 22.06
CA LYS A 122 -6.58 -2.31 21.70
C LYS A 122 -6.61 -3.27 20.50
N ASN A 123 -7.73 -3.95 20.27
CA ASN A 123 -7.96 -4.92 19.21
C ASN A 123 -8.78 -4.36 18.03
N TYR A 124 -8.92 -3.03 17.92
CA TYR A 124 -9.68 -2.42 16.82
C TYR A 124 -9.04 -2.74 15.46
N PHE A 125 -7.71 -2.66 15.37
CA PHE A 125 -6.95 -2.98 14.16
C PHE A 125 -6.50 -4.45 14.15
N ASN A 126 -6.62 -5.09 12.99
CA ASN A 126 -6.16 -6.47 12.78
C ASN A 126 -4.68 -6.52 12.36
N ALA A 127 -4.21 -5.47 11.70
CA ALA A 127 -2.87 -5.38 11.13
C ALA A 127 -2.36 -3.94 11.15
N SER A 128 -1.05 -3.78 10.96
CA SER A 128 -0.40 -2.48 10.90
C SER A 128 0.61 -2.42 9.75
N ILE A 129 0.67 -1.28 9.08
CA ILE A 129 1.73 -0.88 8.16
C ILE A 129 2.58 0.19 8.88
N SER A 130 3.86 -0.08 9.12
CA SER A 130 4.75 0.86 9.81
C SER A 130 6.23 0.56 9.55
N TYR A 131 7.10 1.53 9.88
CA TYR A 131 8.56 1.36 9.88
C TYR A 131 9.07 0.46 11.00
N ARG A 132 8.22 0.04 11.94
CA ARG A 132 8.62 -0.89 12.99
C ARG A 132 8.67 -2.32 12.46
N LYS A 133 9.73 -3.05 12.82
CA LYS A 133 9.94 -4.46 12.40
C LYS A 133 8.88 -5.44 12.93
N ASP A 134 8.16 -5.07 13.99
CA ASP A 134 7.08 -5.86 14.58
C ASP A 134 5.69 -5.56 13.98
N SER A 135 5.62 -4.68 12.97
CA SER A 135 4.38 -4.45 12.22
C SER A 135 4.06 -5.64 11.31
N ARG A 136 2.76 -5.91 11.10
CA ARG A 136 2.31 -6.97 10.19
C ARG A 136 2.84 -6.79 8.76
N TYR A 137 2.87 -5.54 8.31
CA TYR A 137 3.38 -5.14 7.01
C TYR A 137 4.50 -4.12 7.21
N PHE A 138 5.74 -4.60 7.18
CA PHE A 138 6.92 -3.75 7.37
C PHE A 138 7.09 -2.79 6.19
N HIS A 139 7.16 -1.49 6.50
CA HIS A 139 7.34 -0.41 5.52
C HIS A 139 8.41 0.56 6.04
N PRO A 140 9.71 0.31 5.81
CA PRO A 140 10.79 1.11 6.36
C PRO A 140 10.87 2.51 5.72
N TYR A 141 11.48 3.43 6.48
CA TYR A 141 11.91 4.72 5.97
C TYR A 141 13.20 4.60 5.18
N GLY A 142 13.11 4.60 3.85
CA GLY A 142 14.27 4.35 2.99
C GLY A 142 15.03 3.08 3.40
N TYR A 143 16.18 2.84 2.79
CA TYR A 143 17.13 1.86 3.29
C TYR A 143 18.50 2.19 2.70
N PHE A 144 19.53 1.86 3.45
CA PHE A 144 20.88 1.86 2.92
C PHE A 144 21.14 0.50 2.30
N GLU A 145 21.52 0.48 1.03
CA GLU A 145 21.96 -0.73 0.36
C GLU A 145 23.43 -1.00 0.67
N PRO A 146 23.82 -2.24 1.04
CA PRO A 146 25.21 -2.60 1.11
C PRO A 146 25.89 -2.37 -0.24
N ILE A 147 27.08 -1.77 -0.22
CA ILE A 147 27.93 -1.69 -1.39
C ILE A 147 28.40 -3.10 -1.72
N THR A 148 28.15 -3.56 -2.95
CA THR A 148 28.55 -4.89 -3.43
C THR A 148 29.46 -4.77 -4.64
N SER A 149 30.03 -5.90 -5.09
CA SER A 149 30.80 -5.96 -6.34
C SER A 149 30.01 -5.57 -7.60
N HIS A 150 28.67 -5.52 -7.51
CA HIS A 150 27.77 -5.13 -8.59
C HIS A 150 27.31 -3.67 -8.48
N SER A 151 27.65 -2.97 -7.41
CA SER A 151 27.28 -1.57 -7.23
C SER A 151 27.98 -0.71 -8.30
N PRO A 152 27.27 0.22 -8.97
CA PRO A 152 27.88 1.08 -9.98
C PRO A 152 29.05 1.86 -9.39
N LEU A 153 30.24 1.75 -9.99
CA LEU A 153 31.46 2.40 -9.47
C LEU A 153 31.32 3.91 -9.26
N GLY A 154 30.47 4.57 -10.07
CA GLY A 154 30.19 6.00 -9.94
C GLY A 154 29.30 6.39 -8.74
N GLU A 155 28.66 5.42 -8.08
CA GLU A 155 27.81 5.63 -6.91
C GLU A 155 28.52 5.28 -5.59
N ILE A 156 29.68 4.62 -5.67
CA ILE A 156 30.49 4.24 -4.52
C ILE A 156 31.34 5.45 -4.11
N ILE A 157 31.06 6.00 -2.93
CA ILE A 157 31.91 7.03 -2.31
C ILE A 157 32.91 6.32 -1.38
N SER A 158 34.20 6.37 -1.71
CA SER A 158 35.26 5.75 -0.91
C SER A 158 35.50 6.50 0.41
N ALA A 159 36.08 5.81 1.39
CA ALA A 159 36.43 6.44 2.67
C ALA A 159 37.40 7.62 2.49
N GLU A 160 38.34 7.51 1.56
CA GLU A 160 39.30 8.56 1.20
C GLU A 160 38.58 9.75 0.56
N GLN A 161 37.62 9.50 -0.34
CA GLN A 161 36.80 10.56 -0.92
C GLN A 161 35.95 11.27 0.13
N VAL A 162 35.39 10.54 1.10
CA VAL A 162 34.68 11.14 2.25
C VAL A 162 35.63 11.98 3.09
N GLN A 163 36.80 11.46 3.45
CA GLN A 163 37.77 12.18 4.29
C GLN A 163 38.30 13.44 3.60
N GLU A 164 38.63 13.35 2.31
CA GLU A 164 39.07 14.50 1.52
C GLU A 164 37.94 15.53 1.40
N ALA A 165 36.71 15.09 1.11
CA ALA A 165 35.56 15.97 1.07
C ALA A 165 35.30 16.65 2.43
N VAL A 166 35.51 15.96 3.55
CA VAL A 166 35.38 16.53 4.90
C VAL A 166 36.52 17.51 5.20
N ARG A 167 37.78 17.19 4.87
CA ARG A 167 38.92 18.11 5.05
C ARG A 167 38.79 19.38 4.22
N MET A 168 38.30 19.26 2.99
CA MET A 168 38.09 20.38 2.08
C MET A 168 36.88 21.25 2.45
N ARG A 169 36.01 20.79 3.36
CA ARG A 169 34.88 21.59 3.85
C ARG A 169 35.40 22.64 4.82
N SER A 170 35.77 23.78 4.26
CA SER A 170 36.16 25.01 5.00
C SER A 170 34.96 25.84 5.48
N ARG A 171 33.74 25.41 5.17
CA ARG A 171 32.47 26.06 5.55
C ARG A 171 31.52 25.04 6.19
N GLY A 172 30.72 25.49 7.15
CA GLY A 172 29.86 24.66 8.00
C GLY A 172 28.88 23.76 7.26
N CYS A 173 28.33 22.77 7.99
CA CYS A 173 27.32 21.85 7.48
C CYS A 173 25.97 22.58 7.29
N LEU A 174 25.28 22.29 6.19
CA LEU A 174 23.91 22.75 5.97
C LEU A 174 22.96 21.64 6.43
N ILE A 175 22.20 21.92 7.49
CA ILE A 175 21.19 21.00 8.00
C ILE A 175 19.82 21.53 7.61
N PHE A 176 19.04 20.71 6.92
CA PHE A 176 17.65 21.02 6.58
C PHE A 176 16.72 20.42 7.63
N ILE A 177 16.20 21.27 8.51
CA ILE A 177 15.17 20.89 9.48
C ILE A 177 13.86 21.56 9.07
N SER A 178 12.85 20.76 8.78
CA SER A 178 11.49 21.24 8.51
C SER A 178 10.61 21.28 9.77
N HIS A 179 11.06 20.67 10.87
CA HIS A 179 10.34 20.66 12.16
C HIS A 179 11.32 20.83 13.33
N CYS A 180 11.33 22.02 13.93
CA CYS A 180 12.32 22.42 14.94
C CYS A 180 11.91 22.00 16.36
N GLU A 181 10.62 22.02 16.67
CA GLU A 181 10.07 21.66 17.98
C GLU A 181 9.95 20.14 18.10
N THR A 182 11.04 19.50 18.55
CA THR A 182 11.09 18.04 18.72
C THR A 182 11.33 17.68 20.18
N PRO A 183 10.60 16.70 20.76
CA PRO A 183 10.85 16.27 22.14
C PRO A 183 12.27 15.75 22.41
N SER A 184 12.97 15.30 21.37
CA SER A 184 14.37 14.86 21.47
C SER A 184 15.37 16.01 21.51
N ASP A 185 14.92 17.26 21.34
CA ASP A 185 15.75 18.46 21.23
C ASP A 185 16.89 18.34 20.20
N ARG A 186 16.60 17.71 19.05
CA ARG A 186 17.61 17.49 18.01
C ARG A 186 18.19 18.81 17.49
N GLY A 187 17.42 19.91 17.59
CA GLY A 187 17.85 21.24 17.17
C GLY A 187 18.95 21.84 18.06
N ALA A 188 19.06 21.43 19.33
CA ALA A 188 20.08 21.97 20.23
C ALA A 188 21.51 21.62 19.83
N ILE A 189 21.73 20.53 19.09
CA ILE A 189 23.06 20.10 18.61
C ILE A 189 23.62 21.06 17.54
N ILE A 190 22.79 21.96 17.02
CA ILE A 190 23.11 22.86 15.90
C ILE A 190 23.45 24.28 16.39
N GLN A 191 23.46 24.51 17.71
CA GLN A 191 23.75 25.81 18.32
C GLN A 191 25.24 26.11 18.43
#